data_AF-A0ABD2MP21-F1
#
_entry.id   AF-A0ABD2MP21-F1
#
_cell.length_a   1.000
_cell.length_b   1.000
_cell.length_c   1.000
_cell.angle_alpha   90.00
_cell.angle_beta   90.00
_cell.angle_gamma   90.00
#
_symmetry.space_group_name_H-M   'P 1'
#
loop_
_entity.id
_entity.type
_entity.pdbx_description
1 polymer ?
#
loop_
_entity_poly.entity_id
_entity_poly.type
_entity_poly.pdbx_seq_one_letter_code
_entity_poly.pdbx_strand_id
1 'polypeptide(L)'
;MIKHKGKLCGKYKRTNLKAVFLIHNQFARKLKKSISEARSVFEESVAHSENRKKLYKYIRSSLSSKVTVPLLQKDDGTFCGSQSESAEVLHDSFSKVHSIEPKSDHMPEILIPRIRTDVKDV
;
A
#
# COMPACT_ATOMS: atom_id res chain seq x y z
N MET A 1 21.11 -6.15 17.88
CA MET A 1 21.93 -6.96 16.95
C MET A 1 22.60 -6.16 15.82
N ILE A 2 21.90 -5.21 15.17
CA ILE A 2 22.46 -4.40 14.05
C ILE A 2 23.68 -3.58 14.48
N LYS A 3 23.61 -2.90 15.63
CA LYS A 3 24.76 -2.16 16.22
C LYS A 3 25.98 -3.06 16.45
N HIS A 4 25.75 -4.32 16.84
CA HIS A 4 26.84 -5.30 17.05
C HIS A 4 27.48 -5.75 15.74
N LYS A 5 26.69 -6.01 14.69
CA LYS A 5 27.21 -6.26 13.32
C LYS A 5 28.11 -5.11 12.86
N GLY A 6 27.66 -3.87 13.08
CA GLY A 6 28.42 -2.66 12.74
C GLY A 6 29.76 -2.58 13.48
N LYS A 7 29.77 -2.87 14.78
CA LYS A 7 31.00 -2.93 15.59
C LYS A 7 31.97 -4.01 15.09
N LEU A 8 31.48 -5.20 14.74
CA LEU A 8 32.31 -6.28 14.19
C LEU A 8 32.90 -5.92 12.82
N CYS A 9 32.10 -5.32 11.95
CA CYS A 9 32.56 -4.82 10.65
C CYS A 9 33.63 -3.72 10.82
N GLY A 10 33.41 -2.76 11.73
CA GLY A 10 34.38 -1.73 12.06
C GLY A 10 35.68 -2.28 12.67
N LYS A 11 35.59 -3.35 13.49
CA LYS A 11 36.76 -4.05 14.02
C LYS A 11 37.55 -4.76 12.91
N TYR A 12 36.87 -5.43 11.99
CA TYR A 12 37.49 -6.04 10.82
C TYR A 12 38.21 -4.99 9.96
N LYS A 13 37.52 -3.90 9.59
CA LYS A 13 38.11 -2.83 8.77
C LYS A 13 39.37 -2.20 9.39
N ARG A 14 39.44 -2.09 10.72
CA ARG A 14 40.61 -1.55 11.44
C ARG A 14 41.76 -2.54 11.56
N THR A 15 41.46 -3.82 11.74
CA THR A 15 42.48 -4.83 12.05
C THR A 15 42.95 -5.61 10.83
N ASN A 16 42.13 -5.70 9.78
CA ASN A 16 42.33 -6.52 8.58
C ASN A 16 42.64 -8.00 8.86
N LEU A 17 42.31 -8.49 10.06
CA LEU A 17 42.57 -9.86 10.48
C LEU A 17 41.49 -10.81 9.95
N LYS A 18 41.92 -11.91 9.31
CA LYS A 18 41.05 -12.96 8.77
C LYS A 18 40.15 -13.58 9.85
N ALA A 19 40.66 -13.78 11.07
CA ALA A 19 39.86 -14.30 12.18
C ALA A 19 38.67 -13.37 12.52
N VAL A 20 38.89 -12.05 12.50
CA VAL A 20 37.83 -11.06 12.78
C VAL A 20 36.79 -11.02 11.65
N PHE A 21 37.23 -11.21 10.40
CA PHE A 21 36.33 -11.37 9.27
C PHE A 21 35.40 -12.57 9.41
N LEU A 22 35.95 -13.73 9.80
CA LEU A 22 35.16 -14.96 9.98
C LEU A 22 34.08 -14.78 11.06
N ILE A 23 34.43 -14.14 12.18
CA ILE A 23 33.48 -13.81 13.26
C ILE A 23 32.37 -12.89 12.73
N HIS A 24 32.73 -11.81 12.03
CA HIS A 24 31.75 -10.90 11.42
C HIS A 24 30.82 -11.63 10.44
N ASN A 25 31.38 -12.46 9.55
CA ASN A 25 30.61 -13.17 8.54
C ASN A 25 29.65 -14.20 9.16
N GLN A 26 30.12 -14.97 10.15
CA GLN A 26 29.28 -15.91 10.89
C GLN A 26 28.14 -15.19 11.62
N PHE A 27 28.43 -14.07 12.28
CA PHE A 27 27.41 -13.25 12.92
C PHE A 27 26.41 -12.70 11.89
N ALA A 28 26.87 -12.20 10.75
CA ALA A 28 26.02 -11.66 9.70
C ALA A 28 25.07 -12.72 9.12
N ARG A 29 25.55 -13.95 8.91
CA ARG A 29 24.73 -15.09 8.46
C ARG A 29 23.66 -15.45 9.49
N LYS A 30 24.04 -15.56 10.77
CA LYS A 30 23.10 -15.82 11.87
C LYS A 30 22.02 -14.74 11.97
N LEU A 31 22.42 -13.47 11.89
CA LEU A 31 21.49 -12.34 11.91
C LEU A 31 20.54 -12.36 10.71
N LYS A 32 21.03 -12.65 9.50
CA LYS A 32 20.20 -12.77 8.30
C LYS A 32 19.14 -13.87 8.48
N LYS A 33 19.54 -15.04 8.99
CA LYS A 33 18.63 -16.15 9.26
C LYS A 33 17.55 -15.74 10.28
N SER A 34 17.95 -15.16 11.41
CA SER A 34 17.01 -14.71 12.45
C SER A 34 16.02 -13.65 11.96
N ILE A 35 16.45 -12.69 11.12
CA ILE A 35 15.54 -11.70 10.52
C ILE A 35 14.55 -12.38 9.57
N SER A 36 15.02 -13.36 8.77
CA SER A 36 14.16 -14.10 7.85
C SER A 36 13.10 -14.91 8.59
N GLU A 37 13.49 -15.59 9.67
CA GLU A 37 12.58 -16.36 10.53
C GLU A 37 11.53 -15.45 11.18
N ALA A 38 11.98 -14.34 11.79
CA ALA A 38 11.06 -13.37 12.40
C ALA A 38 10.08 -12.77 11.39
N ARG A 39 10.53 -12.56 10.14
CA ARG A 39 9.66 -12.10 9.05
C ARG A 39 8.63 -13.16 8.67
N SER A 40 9.03 -14.42 8.51
CA SER A 40 8.11 -15.53 8.20
C SER A 40 7.02 -15.67 9.26
N VAL A 41 7.41 -15.66 10.53
CA VAL A 41 6.47 -15.74 11.67
C VAL A 41 5.49 -14.56 11.66
N PHE A 42 5.98 -13.35 11.37
CA PHE A 42 5.12 -12.18 11.24
C PHE A 42 4.14 -12.32 10.06
N GLU A 43 4.61 -12.72 8.89
CA GLU A 43 3.78 -12.94 7.70
C GLU A 43 2.68 -13.99 7.96
N GLU A 44 3.04 -15.11 8.60
CA GLU A 44 2.08 -16.12 9.05
C GLU A 44 1.06 -15.54 10.02
N SER A 45 1.49 -14.75 11.01
CA SER A 45 0.58 -14.12 11.96
C SER A 45 -0.41 -13.14 11.30
N VAL A 46 0.03 -12.47 10.24
CA VAL A 46 -0.82 -11.55 9.45
C VAL A 46 -1.81 -12.33 8.60
N ALA A 47 -1.38 -13.43 7.98
CA ALA A 47 -2.21 -14.29 7.16
C ALA A 47 -3.33 -14.98 7.96
N HIS A 48 -3.02 -15.42 9.18
CA HIS A 48 -3.99 -16.07 10.09
C HIS A 48 -4.76 -15.07 10.97
N SER A 49 -4.55 -13.76 10.80
CA SER A 49 -5.29 -12.77 11.59
C SER A 49 -6.72 -12.64 11.08
N GLU A 50 -7.71 -12.71 11.97
CA GLU A 50 -9.12 -12.42 11.66
C GLU A 50 -9.33 -10.98 11.13
N ASN A 51 -8.38 -10.07 11.40
CA ASN A 51 -8.45 -8.70 10.94
C ASN A 51 -7.93 -8.55 9.50
N ARG A 52 -8.83 -8.67 8.53
CA ARG A 52 -8.57 -8.50 7.09
C ARG A 52 -7.88 -7.17 6.74
N LYS A 53 -8.04 -6.10 7.54
CA LYS A 53 -7.36 -4.80 7.29
C LYS A 53 -5.85 -4.90 7.50
N LYS A 54 -5.38 -5.75 8.42
CA LYS A 54 -3.93 -5.95 8.66
C LYS A 54 -3.27 -6.59 7.45
N LEU A 55 -3.91 -7.61 6.88
CA LEU A 55 -3.46 -8.27 5.66
C LEU A 55 -3.40 -7.28 4.49
N TYR A 56 -4.49 -6.53 4.25
CA TYR A 56 -4.53 -5.54 3.19
C TYR A 56 -3.44 -4.47 3.36
N LYS A 57 -3.24 -3.97 4.58
CA LYS A 57 -2.18 -2.99 4.89
C LYS A 57 -0.80 -3.57 4.60
N TYR A 58 -0.55 -4.82 4.97
CA TYR A 58 0.72 -5.51 4.71
C TYR A 58 1.00 -5.68 3.22
N ILE A 59 0.02 -6.19 2.45
CA ILE A 59 0.11 -6.35 1.00
C ILE A 59 0.34 -4.99 0.33
N ARG A 60 -0.44 -3.98 0.69
CA ARG A 60 -0.27 -2.62 0.15
C ARG A 60 1.11 -2.03 0.45
N SER A 61 1.67 -2.31 1.63
CA SER A 61 3.01 -1.83 2.01
C SER A 61 4.16 -2.58 1.32
N SER A 62 3.91 -3.80 0.83
CA SER A 62 4.91 -4.64 0.16
C SER A 62 4.87 -4.53 -1.37
N LEU A 63 3.73 -4.08 -1.93
CA LEU A 63 3.62 -3.74 -3.34
C LEU A 63 4.45 -2.49 -3.65
N SER A 64 5.53 -2.68 -4.41
CA SER A 64 6.37 -1.59 -4.93
C SER A 64 5.69 -0.74 -6.01
N SER A 65 4.57 -1.23 -6.56
CA SER A 65 3.79 -0.48 -7.54
C SER A 65 3.01 0.62 -6.82
N LYS A 66 3.26 1.89 -7.17
CA LYS A 66 2.32 2.96 -6.84
C LYS A 66 0.96 2.55 -7.38
N VAL A 67 0.00 2.32 -6.48
CA VAL A 67 -1.42 2.27 -6.85
C VAL A 67 -1.80 3.72 -7.16
N THR A 68 -1.49 4.16 -8.37
CA THR A 68 -1.92 5.45 -8.88
C THR A 68 -3.42 5.35 -9.13
N VAL A 69 -4.20 6.27 -8.57
CA VAL A 69 -5.61 6.41 -8.96
C VAL A 69 -5.59 6.73 -10.46
N PRO A 70 -6.27 5.95 -11.31
CA PRO A 70 -6.30 6.23 -12.74
C PRO A 70 -6.86 7.63 -12.96
N LEU A 71 -6.23 8.38 -13.87
CA LEU A 71 -6.71 9.70 -14.26
C LEU A 71 -8.11 9.56 -14.86
N LEU A 72 -8.94 10.57 -14.66
CA LEU A 72 -10.28 10.60 -15.25
C LEU A 72 -10.15 10.53 -16.78
N GLN A 73 -10.85 9.59 -17.41
CA GLN A 73 -10.92 9.50 -18.86
C GLN A 73 -12.07 10.39 -19.35
N LYS A 74 -11.80 11.19 -20.37
CA LYS A 74 -12.78 12.03 -21.05
C LYS A 74 -13.59 11.22 -22.06
N ASP A 75 -14.67 11.85 -22.54
CA ASP A 75 -15.54 11.29 -23.60
C ASP A 75 -14.78 11.03 -24.92
N ASP A 76 -13.68 11.76 -25.19
CA ASP A 76 -12.82 11.59 -26.37
C ASP A 76 -11.80 10.45 -26.24
N GLY A 77 -11.80 9.75 -25.10
CA GLY A 77 -10.88 8.65 -24.79
C GLY A 77 -9.52 9.09 -24.25
N THR A 78 -9.22 10.40 -24.16
CA THR A 78 -8.00 10.93 -23.56
C THR A 78 -8.12 11.03 -22.03
N PHE A 79 -6.98 11.08 -21.32
CA PHE A 79 -6.95 11.19 -19.86
C PHE A 79 -6.69 12.63 -19.42
N CYS A 80 -7.37 13.08 -18.36
CA CYS A 80 -7.13 14.40 -17.77
C CYS A 80 -5.71 14.46 -17.16
N GLY A 81 -4.90 15.41 -17.61
CA GLY A 81 -3.54 15.64 -17.12
C GLY A 81 -3.47 16.49 -15.85
N SER A 82 -4.57 17.15 -15.46
CA SER A 82 -4.64 17.99 -14.26
C SER A 82 -5.93 17.81 -13.46
N GLN A 83 -5.90 18.26 -12.20
CA GLN A 83 -7.10 18.29 -11.35
C GLN A 83 -8.14 19.30 -11.84
N SER A 84 -7.70 20.44 -12.40
CA SER A 84 -8.62 21.45 -12.97
C SER A 84 -9.43 20.86 -14.12
N GLU A 85 -8.74 20.17 -15.03
CA GLU A 85 -9.36 19.50 -16.17
C GLU A 85 -10.31 18.37 -15.75
N SER A 86 -9.98 17.66 -14.67
CA SER A 86 -10.90 16.66 -14.09
C SER A 86 -12.17 17.31 -13.53
N ALA A 87 -12.05 18.48 -12.89
CA ALA A 87 -13.18 19.21 -12.34
C ALA A 87 -14.11 19.76 -13.43
N GLU A 88 -13.54 20.25 -14.53
CA GLU A 88 -14.29 20.72 -15.70
C GLU A 88 -15.09 19.58 -16.34
N VAL A 89 -14.47 18.43 -16.57
CA VAL A 89 -15.17 17.25 -17.15
C VAL A 89 -16.30 16.76 -16.26
N LEU A 90 -16.09 16.76 -14.93
CA LEU A 90 -17.13 16.43 -13.97
C LEU A 90 -18.26 17.46 -13.96
N HIS A 91 -17.93 18.75 -14.05
CA HIS A 91 -18.91 19.82 -14.15
C HIS A 91 -19.75 19.68 -15.42
N ASP A 92 -19.12 19.47 -16.58
CA ASP A 92 -19.82 19.30 -17.85
C ASP A 92 -20.74 18.07 -17.81
N SER A 93 -20.24 16.96 -17.25
CA SER A 93 -21.04 15.74 -17.06
C SER A 93 -22.23 15.99 -16.14
N PHE A 94 -22.03 16.71 -15.04
CA PHE A 94 -23.09 17.03 -14.10
C PHE A 94 -24.13 17.96 -14.73
N SER A 95 -23.70 19.03 -15.41
CA SER A 95 -24.56 20.00 -16.08
C SER A 95 -25.38 19.40 -17.22
N LYS A 96 -24.86 18.38 -17.93
CA LYS A 96 -25.62 17.60 -18.93
C LYS A 96 -26.80 16.84 -18.31
N VAL A 97 -26.66 16.36 -17.08
CA VAL A 97 -27.68 15.55 -16.39
C VAL A 97 -28.62 16.41 -15.54
N HIS A 98 -28.09 17.49 -14.96
CA HIS A 98 -28.77 18.37 -14.02
C HIS A 98 -28.84 19.81 -14.54
N SER A 99 -29.35 19.98 -15.76
CA SER A 99 -29.44 21.28 -16.43
C SER A 99 -30.52 22.20 -15.86
N ILE A 100 -31.46 21.65 -15.09
CA ILE A 100 -32.60 22.37 -14.51
C ILE A 100 -32.57 22.15 -13.01
N GLU A 101 -32.54 23.26 -12.26
CA GLU A 101 -32.65 23.23 -10.81
C GLU A 101 -34.00 22.60 -10.43
N PRO A 102 -34.02 21.51 -9.64
CA PRO A 102 -35.25 20.85 -9.29
C PRO A 102 -36.15 21.80 -8.50
N LYS A 103 -37.39 21.99 -8.96
CA LYS A 103 -38.39 22.89 -8.34
C LYS A 103 -38.84 22.45 -6.94
N SER A 104 -38.41 21.28 -6.47
CA SER A 104 -38.72 20.73 -5.16
C SER A 104 -37.43 20.37 -4.42
N ASP A 105 -37.30 20.82 -3.17
CA ASP A 105 -36.19 20.51 -2.25
C ASP A 105 -36.17 19.04 -1.77
N HIS A 106 -36.80 18.12 -2.49
CA HIS A 106 -36.75 16.72 -2.15
C HIS A 106 -35.42 16.12 -2.57
N MET A 107 -34.60 15.80 -1.57
CA MET A 107 -33.43 14.95 -1.77
C MET A 107 -33.86 13.64 -2.44
N PRO A 108 -33.18 13.20 -3.51
CA PRO A 108 -33.48 11.92 -4.11
C PRO A 108 -33.30 10.82 -3.08
N GLU A 109 -34.33 10.00 -2.92
CA GLU A 109 -34.28 8.83 -2.07
C GLU A 109 -33.30 7.84 -2.69
N ILE A 110 -32.12 7.68 -2.08
CA ILE A 110 -31.08 6.80 -2.58
C ILE A 110 -31.52 5.36 -2.28
N LEU A 111 -32.33 4.79 -3.17
CA LEU A 111 -32.86 3.43 -3.06
C LEU A 111 -31.78 2.35 -3.22
N ILE A 112 -30.61 2.73 -3.73
CA ILE A 112 -29.47 1.83 -3.91
C ILE A 112 -28.57 1.94 -2.68
N PRO A 113 -28.50 0.92 -1.81
CA PRO A 113 -27.57 0.93 -0.70
C PRO A 113 -26.14 1.09 -1.23
N ARG A 114 -25.41 2.09 -0.71
CA ARG A 114 -23.99 2.36 -1.07
C ARG A 114 -23.08 1.15 -0.82
N ILE A 115 -23.54 0.21 -0.02
CA ILE A 115 -22.84 -1.03 0.32
C ILE A 115 -23.70 -2.16 -0.24
N ARG A 116 -23.19 -2.90 -1.23
CA ARG A 116 -23.75 -4.22 -1.55
C ARG A 116 -23.48 -5.10 -0.33
N THR A 117 -24.54 -5.44 0.40
CA THR A 117 -24.49 -6.36 1.56
C THR A 117 -24.25 -7.82 1.15
N ASP A 118 -24.00 -8.09 -0.14
CA ASP A 118 -23.83 -9.44 -0.68
C ASP A 118 -22.43 -10.05 -0.47
N VAL A 119 -21.60 -9.48 0.43
CA VAL A 119 -20.44 -10.23 0.93
C VAL A 119 -20.97 -11.22 1.98
N LYS A 120 -21.54 -12.32 1.50
CA LYS A 120 -21.67 -13.54 2.30
C LYS A 120 -20.25 -14.01 2.59
N ASP A 121 -19.80 -13.79 3.81
CA ASP A 121 -18.59 -14.40 4.33
C ASP A 121 -18.73 -15.92 4.22
N VAL A 122 -17.89 -16.51 3.37
CA VAL A 122 -17.52 -17.93 3.37
C VAL A 122 -16.00 -17.99 3.53
#